data_AF-A0A841EEP3-F1
#
_entry.id   AF-A0A841EEP3-F1
#
_cell.length_a   1.000
_cell.length_b   1.000
_cell.length_c   1.000
_cell.angle_alpha   90.00
_cell.angle_beta   90.00
_cell.angle_gamma   90.00
#
_symmetry.space_group_name_H-M   'P 1'
#
loop_
_entity.id
_entity.type
_entity.pdbx_description
1 polymer ?
#
loop_
_entity_poly.entity_id
_entity_poly.type
_entity_poly.pdbx_seq_one_letter_code
_entity_poly.pdbx_strand_id
1 'polypeptide(L)'
;MKKLIYFITLLFLSTSVFAQEGEKMGIKLSEFEAVKKIAIKNLDKDTYVKDGNFVLDNSTSPYVFKFSDGLERRIYLYKVLESAGMKEIANLMIFTTPKDGKRINLVVPNPLAEKETWGKYIDDLKDGEKAVSGFSSCVAFVLAKEFSGVASDKGKEEDKYEYCFPAEAKITMANGETKNISDVKVGEYVVSYNAIKKSAESTIVEKIDIHENSEFDIVKVFLVDPSEMITASVSVKYKLKELEATANHPIFTENGKTTMGDLKVGQNVFVYDSETNKFKKFNVFLTKAGARKVNKVYNLITEKNSYLVNSVVVLKK
;
A
#
# COMPACT_ATOMS: atom_id res chain seq x y z
N MET A 1 -36.82 40.66 46.52
CA MET A 1 -36.11 40.89 45.24
C MET A 1 -34.98 39.87 45.12
N LYS A 2 -35.11 38.99 44.10
CA LYS A 2 -34.06 38.23 43.38
C LYS A 2 -32.76 37.95 44.16
N LYS A 3 -32.69 36.86 44.92
CA LYS A 3 -32.07 35.57 44.52
C LYS A 3 -30.68 35.73 43.85
N LEU A 4 -29.64 35.60 44.68
CA LEU A 4 -28.53 34.66 44.55
C LEU A 4 -28.20 34.17 43.11
N ILE A 5 -27.35 34.93 42.41
CA ILE A 5 -26.64 34.56 41.17
C ILE A 5 -25.20 35.02 41.48
N TYR A 6 -24.20 34.18 41.64
CA TYR A 6 -23.55 33.36 40.62
C TYR A 6 -22.78 32.24 41.34
N PHE A 7 -23.27 31.01 41.29
CA PHE A 7 -22.50 29.82 41.62
C PHE A 7 -22.28 29.05 40.32
N ILE A 8 -21.03 29.09 39.86
CA ILE A 8 -20.28 28.05 39.15
C ILE A 8 -21.18 26.90 38.64
N THR A 9 -21.55 26.97 37.37
CA THR A 9 -22.07 25.84 36.60
C THR A 9 -21.48 25.92 35.19
N LEU A 10 -20.17 25.69 35.09
CA LEU A 10 -19.55 25.25 33.83
C LEU A 10 -19.49 23.72 33.88
N LEU A 11 -20.65 23.09 33.71
CA LEU A 11 -20.76 21.65 33.50
C LEU A 11 -20.34 21.39 32.05
N PHE A 12 -19.11 20.90 31.87
CA PHE A 12 -18.66 20.33 30.61
C PHE A 12 -19.58 19.14 30.26
N LEU A 13 -20.56 19.36 29.37
CA LEU A 13 -21.16 18.28 28.61
C LEU A 13 -20.10 17.79 27.62
N SER A 14 -19.31 16.81 28.04
CA SER A 14 -18.61 15.93 27.12
C SER A 14 -19.65 15.06 26.41
N THR A 15 -20.18 15.55 25.29
CA THR A 15 -20.84 14.67 24.33
C THR A 15 -19.77 13.76 23.76
N SER A 16 -19.67 12.56 24.30
CA SER A 16 -19.00 11.45 23.64
C SER A 16 -19.72 11.26 22.31
N VAL A 17 -19.15 11.80 21.24
CA VAL A 17 -19.49 11.37 19.88
C VAL A 17 -18.98 9.94 19.79
N PHE A 18 -19.84 8.99 20.16
CA PHE A 18 -19.74 7.66 19.62
C PHE A 18 -19.88 7.83 18.12
N ALA A 19 -18.76 7.82 17.40
CA ALA A 19 -18.79 7.47 16.00
C ALA A 19 -19.54 6.14 15.93
N GLN A 20 -20.77 6.16 15.40
CA GLN A 20 -21.43 4.94 15.02
C GLN A 20 -20.47 4.25 14.05
N GLU A 21 -19.88 3.15 14.51
CA GLU A 21 -19.26 2.18 13.62
C GLU A 21 -20.38 1.76 12.67
N GLY A 22 -20.38 2.39 11.49
CA GLY A 22 -21.47 2.28 10.54
C GLY A 22 -21.64 0.80 10.22
N GLU A 23 -22.83 0.28 10.49
CA GLU A 23 -23.24 -1.09 10.22
C GLU A 23 -22.72 -1.50 8.83
N LYS A 24 -21.82 -2.50 8.80
CA LYS A 24 -21.32 -3.07 7.55
C LYS A 24 -22.47 -3.86 6.95
N MET A 25 -23.00 -3.42 5.82
CA MET A 25 -24.14 -4.08 5.16
C MET A 25 -23.68 -4.87 3.94
N GLY A 26 -24.26 -6.05 3.75
CA GLY A 26 -24.13 -6.81 2.52
C GLY A 26 -25.14 -6.38 1.47
N ILE A 27 -24.78 -6.56 0.19
CA ILE A 27 -25.71 -6.33 -0.91
C ILE A 27 -26.90 -7.30 -0.84
N LYS A 28 -28.12 -6.77 -1.00
CA LYS A 28 -29.37 -7.55 -1.05
C LYS A 28 -29.64 -8.05 -2.46
N LEU A 29 -30.48 -9.08 -2.60
CA LEU A 29 -30.81 -9.68 -3.89
C LEU A 29 -31.41 -8.68 -4.91
N SER A 30 -32.27 -7.76 -4.47
CA SER A 30 -32.85 -6.74 -5.34
C SER A 30 -31.81 -5.73 -5.85
N GLU A 31 -30.84 -5.40 -5.00
CA GLU A 31 -29.72 -4.50 -5.33
C GLU A 31 -28.74 -5.20 -6.27
N PHE A 32 -28.47 -6.49 -6.06
CA PHE A 32 -27.66 -7.32 -6.94
C PHE A 32 -28.18 -7.29 -8.39
N GLU A 33 -29.47 -7.52 -8.58
CA GLU A 33 -30.11 -7.52 -9.90
C GLU A 33 -30.15 -6.10 -10.52
N ALA A 34 -30.23 -5.05 -9.70
CA ALA A 34 -30.16 -3.67 -10.16
C ALA A 34 -28.74 -3.32 -10.64
N VAL A 35 -27.72 -3.61 -9.83
CA VAL A 35 -26.31 -3.33 -10.14
C VAL A 35 -25.87 -4.07 -11.40
N LYS A 36 -26.30 -5.32 -11.58
CA LYS A 36 -25.98 -6.12 -12.78
C LYS A 36 -26.46 -5.46 -14.07
N LYS A 37 -27.57 -4.72 -14.03
CA LYS A 37 -28.18 -4.05 -15.18
C LYS A 37 -27.58 -2.68 -15.48
N ILE A 38 -26.68 -2.17 -14.64
CA ILE A 38 -26.06 -0.85 -14.87
C ILE A 38 -25.24 -0.89 -16.16
N ALA A 39 -25.57 0.03 -17.07
CA ALA A 39 -24.93 0.15 -18.37
C ALA A 39 -23.90 1.28 -18.36
N ILE A 40 -22.63 0.91 -18.23
CA ILE A 40 -21.51 1.86 -18.40
C ILE A 40 -21.24 2.06 -19.89
N LYS A 41 -21.24 3.33 -20.34
CA LYS A 41 -21.14 3.71 -21.75
C LYS A 41 -19.72 3.56 -22.28
N ASN A 42 -18.73 4.08 -21.56
CA ASN A 42 -17.33 4.01 -21.93
C ASN A 42 -16.49 3.44 -20.78
N LEU A 43 -16.17 2.14 -20.87
CA LEU A 43 -15.45 1.43 -19.81
C LEU A 43 -14.03 1.97 -19.53
N ASP A 44 -13.41 2.63 -20.51
CA ASP A 44 -12.06 3.18 -20.38
C ASP A 44 -12.05 4.62 -19.82
N LYS A 45 -13.18 5.33 -19.84
CA LYS A 45 -13.27 6.74 -19.40
C LYS A 45 -14.21 6.96 -18.22
N ASP A 46 -15.25 6.15 -18.11
CA ASP A 46 -16.29 6.30 -17.09
C ASP A 46 -15.84 5.58 -15.81
N THR A 47 -14.77 6.07 -15.19
CA THR A 47 -14.20 5.52 -13.94
C THR A 47 -15.07 5.82 -12.73
N TYR A 48 -15.94 6.82 -12.79
CA TYR A 48 -16.88 7.16 -11.73
C TYR A 48 -18.29 7.33 -12.29
N VAL A 49 -19.19 6.39 -11.98
CA VAL A 49 -20.57 6.37 -12.52
C VAL A 49 -21.56 6.36 -11.37
N LYS A 50 -22.46 7.34 -11.35
CA LYS A 50 -23.59 7.36 -10.42
C LYS A 50 -24.85 6.90 -11.14
N ASP A 51 -25.47 5.84 -10.65
CA ASP A 51 -26.71 5.28 -11.19
C ASP A 51 -27.68 4.95 -10.06
N GLY A 52 -28.76 5.73 -9.96
CA GLY A 52 -29.73 5.62 -8.88
C GLY A 52 -29.11 5.77 -7.48
N ASN A 53 -29.22 4.70 -6.68
CA ASN A 53 -28.69 4.63 -5.32
C ASN A 53 -27.24 4.13 -5.26
N PHE A 54 -26.60 3.86 -6.39
CA PHE A 54 -25.26 3.29 -6.45
C PHE A 54 -24.26 4.26 -7.05
N VAL A 55 -23.05 4.24 -6.50
CA VAL A 55 -21.87 4.87 -7.07
C VAL A 55 -20.90 3.75 -7.43
N LEU A 56 -20.53 3.68 -8.69
CA LEU A 56 -19.52 2.78 -9.21
C LEU A 56 -18.21 3.54 -9.32
N ASP A 57 -17.18 3.06 -8.61
CA ASP A 57 -15.84 3.62 -8.64
C ASP A 57 -14.84 2.58 -9.16
N ASN A 58 -14.23 2.88 -10.30
CA ASN A 58 -13.18 2.11 -10.94
C ASN A 58 -11.90 2.95 -11.00
N SER A 59 -11.11 2.83 -9.94
CA SER A 59 -9.79 3.45 -9.83
C SER A 59 -8.66 2.60 -10.42
N THR A 60 -8.98 1.42 -11.01
CA THR A 60 -7.98 0.48 -11.53
C THR A 60 -8.04 0.38 -13.05
N SER A 61 -6.88 0.18 -13.68
CA SER A 61 -6.87 -0.12 -15.11
C SER A 61 -7.47 -1.52 -15.35
N PRO A 62 -8.09 -1.77 -16.51
CA PRO A 62 -8.65 -3.07 -16.81
C PRO A 62 -7.59 -4.17 -16.79
N TYR A 63 -7.98 -5.33 -16.27
CA TYR A 63 -7.19 -6.56 -16.36
C TYR A 63 -7.22 -7.08 -17.78
N VAL A 64 -6.07 -7.07 -18.47
CA VAL A 64 -5.94 -7.56 -19.84
C VAL A 64 -5.32 -8.96 -19.87
N PHE A 65 -6.02 -9.91 -20.49
CA PHE A 65 -5.60 -11.27 -20.65
C PHE A 65 -5.37 -11.58 -22.13
N LYS A 66 -4.20 -12.17 -22.43
CA LYS A 66 -3.84 -12.67 -23.77
C LYS A 66 -3.52 -14.15 -23.63
N PHE A 67 -4.50 -14.99 -23.91
CA PHE A 67 -4.30 -16.44 -23.89
C PHE A 67 -3.65 -16.90 -25.20
N SER A 68 -3.21 -18.16 -25.22
CA SER A 68 -2.63 -18.81 -26.40
C SER A 68 -3.59 -18.93 -27.58
N ASP A 69 -4.89 -18.73 -27.35
CA ASP A 69 -5.92 -18.68 -28.39
C ASP A 69 -5.93 -17.35 -29.19
N GLY A 70 -5.09 -16.38 -28.83
CA GLY A 70 -4.97 -15.10 -29.53
C GLY A 70 -6.18 -14.16 -29.35
N LEU A 71 -7.11 -14.50 -28.45
CA LEU A 71 -8.26 -13.68 -28.09
C LEU A 71 -7.94 -12.85 -26.85
N GLU A 72 -8.01 -11.53 -27.01
CA GLU A 72 -7.86 -10.59 -25.91
C GLU A 72 -9.15 -10.54 -25.09
N ARG A 73 -9.03 -10.66 -23.77
CA ARG A 73 -10.12 -10.54 -22.81
C ARG A 73 -9.77 -9.45 -21.82
N ARG A 74 -10.74 -8.62 -21.46
CA ARG A 74 -10.55 -7.55 -20.46
C ARG A 74 -11.57 -7.65 -19.35
N ILE A 75 -11.16 -7.41 -18.11
CA ILE A 75 -12.07 -7.24 -16.97
C ILE A 75 -11.87 -5.84 -16.38
N TYR A 76 -12.95 -5.07 -16.33
CA TYR A 76 -13.02 -3.80 -15.60
C TYR A 76 -13.66 -4.07 -14.23
N LEU A 77 -13.10 -3.49 -13.17
CA LEU A 77 -13.54 -3.72 -11.80
C LEU A 77 -14.05 -2.42 -11.19
N TYR A 78 -15.34 -2.38 -10.86
CA TYR A 78 -15.96 -1.25 -10.19
C TYR A 78 -16.30 -1.64 -8.76
N LYS A 79 -15.86 -0.84 -7.79
CA LYS A 79 -16.39 -0.88 -6.43
C LYS A 79 -17.80 -0.31 -6.45
N VAL A 80 -18.75 -1.03 -5.86
CA VAL A 80 -20.15 -0.60 -5.77
C VAL A 80 -20.35 0.00 -4.38
N LEU A 81 -20.55 1.30 -4.35
CA LEU A 81 -20.79 2.08 -3.14
C LEU A 81 -22.27 2.48 -3.07
N GLU A 82 -22.84 2.47 -1.87
CA GLU A 82 -24.14 3.08 -1.61
C GLU A 82 -24.03 4.61 -1.65
N SER A 83 -24.89 5.29 -2.41
CA SER A 83 -24.84 6.76 -2.60
C SER A 83 -25.06 7.57 -1.32
N ALA A 84 -25.79 7.02 -0.34
CA ALA A 84 -26.12 7.73 0.90
C ALA A 84 -24.95 7.74 1.91
N GLY A 85 -24.20 6.64 1.99
CA GLY A 85 -23.13 6.44 2.96
C GLY A 85 -21.73 6.24 2.38
N MET A 86 -21.60 6.18 1.05
CA MET A 86 -20.37 5.80 0.33
C MET A 86 -19.76 4.48 0.84
N LYS A 87 -20.61 3.56 1.33
CA LYS A 87 -20.20 2.28 1.86
C LYS A 87 -20.09 1.25 0.74
N GLU A 88 -19.00 0.48 0.72
CA GLU A 88 -18.82 -0.61 -0.24
C GLU A 88 -19.73 -1.80 0.11
N ILE A 89 -20.62 -2.13 -0.83
CA ILE A 89 -21.62 -3.21 -0.67
C ILE A 89 -21.33 -4.41 -1.58
N ALA A 90 -20.64 -4.21 -2.70
CA ALA A 90 -20.30 -5.24 -3.68
C ALA A 90 -19.19 -4.76 -4.64
N ASN A 91 -18.74 -5.64 -5.52
CA ASN A 91 -17.92 -5.30 -6.67
C ASN A 91 -18.66 -5.67 -7.97
N LEU A 92 -18.57 -4.84 -9.01
CA LEU A 92 -19.11 -5.10 -10.34
C LEU A 92 -17.93 -5.34 -11.30
N MET A 93 -17.82 -6.58 -11.79
CA MET A 93 -16.87 -6.98 -12.82
C MET A 93 -17.53 -6.94 -14.19
N ILE A 94 -16.91 -6.22 -15.13
CA ILE A 94 -17.38 -6.14 -16.51
C ILE A 94 -16.33 -6.82 -17.40
N PHE A 95 -16.65 -8.03 -17.84
CA PHE A 95 -15.83 -8.80 -18.76
C PHE A 95 -16.16 -8.41 -20.20
N THR A 96 -15.14 -8.22 -21.02
CA THR A 96 -15.29 -7.90 -22.45
C THR A 96 -14.31 -8.70 -23.31
N THR A 97 -14.74 -9.06 -24.52
CA THR A 97 -13.86 -9.52 -25.61
C THR A 97 -13.88 -8.49 -26.73
N PRO A 98 -12.87 -7.60 -26.82
CA PRO A 98 -12.88 -6.52 -27.82
C PRO A 98 -13.03 -7.01 -29.27
N LYS A 99 -12.53 -8.21 -29.58
CA LYS A 99 -12.66 -8.82 -30.93
C LYS A 99 -14.07 -9.32 -31.24
N ASP A 100 -14.76 -9.93 -30.28
CA ASP A 100 -16.10 -10.52 -30.50
C ASP A 100 -17.25 -9.62 -30.03
N GLY A 101 -16.92 -8.49 -29.39
CA GLY A 101 -17.88 -7.54 -28.84
C GLY A 101 -18.72 -8.10 -27.68
N LYS A 102 -18.40 -9.27 -27.14
CA LYS A 102 -19.17 -9.86 -26.03
C LYS A 102 -18.87 -9.11 -24.74
N ARG A 103 -19.91 -8.86 -23.96
CA ARG A 103 -19.86 -8.22 -22.65
C ARG A 103 -20.66 -9.02 -21.63
N ILE A 104 -20.07 -9.27 -20.46
CA ILE A 104 -20.72 -9.95 -19.34
C ILE A 104 -20.52 -9.10 -18.08
N ASN A 105 -21.63 -8.72 -17.45
CA ASN A 105 -21.63 -8.05 -16.16
C ASN A 105 -21.79 -9.11 -15.06
N LEU A 106 -20.84 -9.16 -14.13
CA LEU A 106 -20.83 -10.07 -12.99
C LEU A 106 -20.77 -9.25 -11.71
N VAL A 107 -21.76 -9.41 -10.84
CA VAL A 107 -21.75 -8.77 -9.51
C VAL A 107 -21.14 -9.75 -8.52
N VAL A 108 -20.09 -9.34 -7.85
CA VAL A 108 -19.39 -10.09 -6.80
C VAL A 108 -19.89 -9.58 -5.44
N PRO A 109 -20.65 -10.40 -4.69
CA PRO A 109 -21.17 -10.01 -3.39
C PRO A 109 -20.04 -9.86 -2.36
N ASN A 110 -20.22 -8.97 -1.37
CA ASN A 110 -19.31 -8.91 -0.23
C ASN A 110 -19.59 -10.09 0.75
N PRO A 111 -18.69 -10.37 1.71
CA PRO A 111 -18.87 -11.48 2.65
C PRO A 111 -20.12 -11.39 3.54
N LEU A 112 -20.75 -10.22 3.61
CA LEU A 112 -21.94 -9.96 4.44
C LEU A 112 -23.25 -10.15 3.67
N ALA A 113 -23.19 -10.45 2.37
CA ALA A 113 -24.36 -10.70 1.54
C ALA A 113 -25.06 -12.01 1.91
N GLU A 114 -26.37 -12.06 1.67
CA GLU A 114 -27.20 -13.23 1.96
C GLU A 114 -26.88 -14.43 1.05
N LYS A 115 -27.17 -15.65 1.55
CA LYS A 115 -26.84 -16.91 0.87
C LYS A 115 -27.46 -17.01 -0.54
N GLU A 116 -28.66 -16.48 -0.71
CA GLU A 116 -29.38 -16.49 -1.99
C GLU A 116 -28.66 -15.66 -3.07
N THR A 117 -28.11 -14.51 -2.67
CA THR A 117 -27.29 -13.64 -3.52
C THR A 117 -25.99 -14.32 -3.94
N TRP A 118 -25.35 -15.08 -3.02
CA TRP A 118 -24.20 -15.94 -3.37
C TRP A 118 -24.58 -17.08 -4.33
N GLY A 119 -25.79 -17.63 -4.20
CA GLY A 119 -26.33 -18.62 -5.16
C GLY A 119 -26.43 -18.04 -6.58
N LYS A 120 -26.97 -16.83 -6.71
CA LYS A 120 -27.06 -16.12 -8.00
C LYS A 120 -25.70 -15.82 -8.61
N TYR A 121 -24.73 -15.40 -7.79
CA TYR A 121 -23.36 -15.22 -8.23
C TYR A 121 -22.75 -16.50 -8.83
N ILE A 122 -22.97 -17.66 -8.20
CA ILE A 122 -22.48 -18.95 -8.70
C ILE A 122 -23.15 -19.32 -10.03
N ASP A 123 -24.47 -19.07 -10.16
CA ASP A 123 -25.18 -19.27 -11.42
C ASP A 123 -24.62 -18.38 -12.54
N ASP A 124 -24.35 -17.11 -12.23
CA ASP A 124 -23.75 -16.16 -13.17
C ASP A 124 -22.34 -16.56 -13.62
N LEU A 125 -21.52 -17.13 -12.71
CA LEU A 125 -20.23 -17.71 -13.07
C LEU A 125 -20.38 -18.84 -14.07
N LYS A 126 -21.31 -19.77 -13.79
CA LYS A 126 -21.57 -20.94 -14.63
C LYS A 126 -22.08 -20.53 -16.01
N ASP A 127 -22.99 -19.57 -16.09
CA ASP A 127 -23.56 -19.12 -17.35
C ASP A 127 -22.58 -18.26 -18.16
N GLY A 128 -21.73 -17.47 -17.48
CA GLY A 128 -20.64 -16.75 -18.12
C GLY A 128 -19.62 -17.66 -18.80
N GLU A 129 -19.24 -18.78 -18.17
CA GLU A 129 -18.32 -19.77 -18.78
C GLU A 129 -18.92 -20.43 -20.02
N LYS A 130 -20.22 -20.76 -19.98
CA LYS A 130 -20.92 -21.30 -21.15
C LYS A 130 -20.95 -20.28 -22.30
N ALA A 131 -21.08 -18.98 -22.00
CA ALA A 131 -21.16 -17.93 -22.99
C ALA A 131 -19.80 -17.59 -23.62
N VAL A 132 -18.72 -17.60 -22.83
CA VAL A 132 -17.35 -17.31 -23.26
C VAL A 132 -16.36 -18.19 -22.51
N SER A 133 -15.67 -19.07 -23.23
CA SER A 133 -14.61 -19.90 -22.66
C SER A 133 -13.48 -19.05 -22.09
N GLY A 134 -13.05 -19.40 -20.88
CA GLY A 134 -11.99 -18.70 -20.14
C GLY A 134 -12.50 -17.53 -19.31
N PHE A 135 -13.81 -17.27 -19.28
CA PHE A 135 -14.42 -16.26 -18.42
C PHE A 135 -14.12 -16.54 -16.95
N SER A 136 -14.39 -17.75 -16.47
CA SER A 136 -14.18 -18.14 -15.07
C SER A 136 -12.71 -18.10 -14.69
N SER A 137 -11.81 -18.45 -15.61
CA SER A 137 -10.36 -18.35 -15.38
C SER A 137 -9.91 -16.90 -15.19
N CYS A 138 -10.44 -15.97 -16.01
CA CYS A 138 -10.15 -14.55 -15.85
C CYS A 138 -10.71 -14.02 -14.53
N VAL A 139 -11.97 -14.34 -14.21
CA VAL A 139 -12.63 -13.93 -12.96
C VAL A 139 -11.88 -14.49 -11.75
N ALA A 140 -11.53 -15.76 -11.76
CA ALA A 140 -10.76 -16.39 -10.69
C ALA A 140 -9.40 -15.72 -10.49
N PHE A 141 -8.70 -15.34 -11.57
CA PHE A 141 -7.46 -14.59 -11.45
C PHE A 141 -7.67 -13.22 -10.81
N VAL A 142 -8.68 -12.45 -11.26
CA VAL A 142 -8.98 -11.13 -10.70
C VAL A 142 -9.35 -11.26 -9.22
N LEU A 143 -10.21 -12.21 -8.84
CA LEU A 143 -10.56 -12.43 -7.45
C LEU A 143 -9.39 -12.90 -6.61
N ALA A 144 -8.60 -13.86 -7.11
CA ALA A 144 -7.40 -14.33 -6.43
C ALA A 144 -6.42 -13.18 -6.22
N LYS A 145 -6.31 -12.27 -7.18
CA LYS A 145 -5.56 -11.04 -7.01
C LYS A 145 -6.20 -10.19 -5.92
N GLU A 146 -7.40 -9.64 -6.16
CA GLU A 146 -8.10 -8.67 -5.30
C GLU A 146 -8.29 -9.13 -3.84
N PHE A 147 -8.55 -10.42 -3.61
CA PHE A 147 -8.96 -10.95 -2.30
C PHE A 147 -7.90 -11.78 -1.56
N SER A 148 -6.78 -12.14 -2.19
CA SER A 148 -5.71 -12.87 -1.47
C SER A 148 -4.86 -11.98 -0.55
N GLY A 149 -5.14 -10.67 -0.48
CA GLY A 149 -4.20 -9.70 0.07
C GLY A 149 -2.91 -9.58 -0.73
N VAL A 150 -2.80 -10.28 -1.87
CA VAL A 150 -1.72 -10.17 -2.86
C VAL A 150 -2.12 -9.23 -4.02
N ALA A 151 -3.35 -8.69 -4.04
CA ALA A 151 -3.70 -7.47 -4.77
C ALA A 151 -3.18 -6.23 -4.04
N SER A 152 -1.88 -6.10 -4.09
CA SER A 152 -1.29 -4.82 -4.42
C SER A 152 -0.35 -5.02 -5.61
N ASP A 153 -0.65 -5.98 -6.50
CA ASP A 153 0.27 -6.30 -7.59
C ASP A 153 -0.45 -6.68 -8.89
N LYS A 154 -0.83 -5.63 -9.65
CA LYS A 154 -0.70 -5.49 -11.13
C LYS A 154 -1.96 -5.25 -11.96
N GLY A 155 -2.47 -4.03 -11.88
CA GLY A 155 -3.08 -3.32 -12.99
C GLY A 155 -2.65 -1.85 -12.96
N LYS A 156 -1.48 -1.58 -12.40
CA LYS A 156 -0.84 -0.29 -12.52
C LYS A 156 0.26 -0.49 -13.57
N GLU A 157 0.34 0.44 -14.52
CA GLU A 157 1.67 0.89 -14.98
C GLU A 157 2.59 0.82 -13.77
N GLU A 158 3.74 0.15 -13.91
CA GLU A 158 4.67 -0.05 -12.81
C GLU A 158 4.53 1.06 -11.77
N ASP A 159 4.16 0.70 -10.55
CA ASP A 159 4.54 1.47 -9.38
C ASP A 159 6.08 1.45 -9.28
N LYS A 160 6.75 1.83 -10.37
CA LYS A 160 8.19 2.00 -10.53
C LYS A 160 8.70 2.86 -9.37
N TYR A 161 7.83 3.73 -8.88
CA TYR A 161 8.07 4.76 -7.91
C TYR A 161 7.88 4.39 -6.43
N GLU A 162 7.51 3.16 -6.11
CA GLU A 162 7.06 2.82 -4.74
C GLU A 162 8.19 2.47 -3.75
N TYR A 163 9.42 2.25 -4.21
CA TYR A 163 10.53 1.73 -3.40
C TYR A 163 11.74 2.66 -3.46
N CYS A 164 11.57 3.91 -3.07
CA CYS A 164 12.60 4.92 -3.32
C CYS A 164 12.90 5.79 -2.10
N PHE A 165 14.04 6.43 -2.17
CA PHE A 165 14.58 7.36 -1.18
C PHE A 165 14.70 8.76 -1.77
N PRO A 166 14.59 9.82 -0.95
CA PRO A 166 14.85 11.18 -1.40
C PRO A 166 16.36 11.37 -1.70
N ALA A 167 16.69 12.38 -2.51
CA ALA A 167 18.04 12.59 -3.07
C ALA A 167 19.17 12.66 -2.02
N GLU A 168 18.88 13.22 -0.86
CA GLU A 168 19.80 13.43 0.26
C GLU A 168 20.02 12.21 1.15
N ALA A 169 19.31 11.10 0.89
CA ALA A 169 19.47 9.87 1.65
C ALA A 169 20.93 9.39 1.61
N LYS A 170 21.51 9.10 2.78
CA LYS A 170 22.95 8.85 2.91
C LYS A 170 23.26 7.37 2.80
N ILE A 171 23.89 6.97 1.70
CA ILE A 171 24.38 5.61 1.49
C ILE A 171 25.69 5.40 2.23
N THR A 172 25.80 4.28 2.95
CA THR A 172 27.05 3.86 3.60
C THR A 172 27.92 3.11 2.59
N MET A 173 29.02 3.73 2.18
CA MET A 173 29.95 3.21 1.19
C MET A 173 30.86 2.14 1.81
N ALA A 174 31.36 1.19 1.02
CA ALA A 174 32.20 0.11 1.52
C ALA A 174 33.56 0.58 2.08
N ASN A 175 34.02 1.77 1.69
CA ASN A 175 35.23 2.43 2.22
C ASN A 175 35.00 3.13 3.58
N GLY A 176 33.78 3.11 4.12
CA GLY A 176 33.41 3.75 5.38
C GLY A 176 32.91 5.20 5.25
N GLU A 177 33.00 5.79 4.06
CA GLU A 177 32.42 7.10 3.79
C GLU A 177 30.90 7.05 3.66
N THR A 178 30.26 8.22 3.69
CA THR A 178 28.83 8.35 3.36
C THR A 178 28.66 9.22 2.13
N LYS A 179 27.74 8.83 1.25
CA LYS A 179 27.45 9.56 0.02
C LYS A 179 25.95 9.76 -0.13
N ASN A 180 25.49 10.87 -0.72
CA ASN A 180 24.08 10.97 -1.08
C ASN A 180 23.73 9.91 -2.11
N ILE A 181 22.52 9.36 -2.04
CA ILE A 181 22.06 8.39 -3.03
C ILE A 181 22.05 8.97 -4.45
N SER A 182 21.87 10.30 -4.59
CA SER A 182 21.97 11.01 -5.86
C SER A 182 23.36 11.00 -6.50
N ASP A 183 24.41 10.81 -5.70
CA ASP A 183 25.81 10.92 -6.14
C ASP A 183 26.48 9.53 -6.28
N VAL A 184 25.78 8.47 -5.86
CA VAL A 184 26.22 7.07 -6.04
C VAL A 184 26.20 6.71 -7.52
N LYS A 185 27.16 5.90 -7.95
CA LYS A 185 27.29 5.43 -9.33
C LYS A 185 27.23 3.91 -9.42
N VAL A 186 26.76 3.41 -10.56
CA VAL A 186 26.84 1.98 -10.90
C VAL A 186 28.31 1.54 -10.89
N GLY A 187 28.56 0.36 -10.34
CA GLY A 187 29.89 -0.20 -10.13
C GLY A 187 30.55 0.19 -8.81
N GLU A 188 29.97 1.10 -8.03
CA GLU A 188 30.49 1.44 -6.70
C GLU A 188 30.12 0.37 -5.66
N TYR A 189 30.97 0.24 -4.64
CA TYR A 189 30.77 -0.69 -3.55
C TYR A 189 30.14 0.00 -2.33
N VAL A 190 29.06 -0.59 -1.83
CA VAL A 190 28.33 -0.14 -0.64
C VAL A 190 28.30 -1.23 0.41
N VAL A 191 27.95 -0.87 1.64
CA VAL A 191 27.81 -1.84 2.73
C VAL A 191 26.42 -2.49 2.65
N SER A 192 26.39 -3.80 2.79
CA SER A 192 25.22 -4.68 2.92
C SER A 192 25.26 -5.40 4.27
N TYR A 193 24.10 -5.87 4.71
CA TYR A 193 23.95 -6.70 5.90
C TYR A 193 23.86 -8.18 5.54
N ASN A 194 24.73 -9.01 6.12
CA ASN A 194 24.64 -10.46 6.02
C ASN A 194 23.78 -11.01 7.15
N ALA A 195 22.55 -11.42 6.87
CA ALA A 195 21.62 -11.92 7.91
C ALA A 195 22.07 -13.22 8.58
N ILE A 196 22.87 -14.06 7.90
CA ILE A 196 23.37 -15.33 8.44
C ILE A 196 24.52 -15.06 9.42
N LYS A 197 25.49 -14.22 9.02
CA LYS A 197 26.67 -13.88 9.82
C LYS A 197 26.41 -12.75 10.82
N LYS A 198 25.29 -12.04 10.67
CA LYS A 198 24.92 -10.82 11.42
C LYS A 198 26.02 -9.75 11.37
N SER A 199 26.69 -9.63 10.22
CA SER A 199 27.87 -8.77 10.03
C SER A 199 27.75 -7.93 8.76
N ALA A 200 28.63 -6.93 8.66
CA ALA A 200 28.72 -6.11 7.47
C ALA A 200 29.43 -6.89 6.36
N GLU A 201 29.01 -6.67 5.13
CA GLU A 201 29.70 -7.16 3.94
C GLU A 201 29.59 -6.13 2.82
N SER A 202 30.51 -6.19 1.86
CA SER A 202 30.42 -5.33 0.68
C SER A 202 29.46 -5.92 -0.38
N THR A 203 28.80 -5.05 -1.14
CA THR A 203 28.03 -5.37 -2.35
C THR A 203 28.24 -4.27 -3.40
N ILE A 204 28.11 -4.63 -4.68
CA ILE A 204 28.24 -3.70 -5.80
C ILE A 204 26.87 -3.16 -6.23
N VAL A 205 26.82 -1.89 -6.62
CA VAL A 205 25.64 -1.26 -7.24
C VAL A 205 25.57 -1.68 -8.71
N GLU A 206 24.56 -2.45 -9.08
CA GLU A 206 24.36 -2.95 -10.45
C GLU A 206 23.54 -1.97 -11.30
N LYS A 207 22.58 -1.29 -10.68
CA LYS A 207 21.69 -0.33 -11.35
C LYS A 207 21.18 0.70 -10.36
N ILE A 208 20.85 1.88 -10.87
CA ILE A 208 20.23 2.97 -10.12
C ILE A 208 18.94 3.32 -10.85
N ASP A 209 17.81 3.18 -10.16
CA ASP A 209 16.52 3.62 -10.65
C ASP A 209 16.28 5.04 -10.15
N ILE A 210 16.05 5.94 -11.10
CA ILE A 210 15.78 7.35 -10.85
C ILE A 210 14.40 7.67 -11.37
N HIS A 211 13.66 8.34 -10.53
CA HIS A 211 12.26 8.63 -10.77
C HIS A 211 11.99 10.10 -10.52
N GLU A 212 11.45 10.78 -11.52
CA GLU A 212 11.27 12.23 -11.53
C GLU A 212 9.93 12.61 -12.16
N ASN A 213 9.49 13.85 -11.90
CA ASN A 213 8.25 14.44 -12.44
C ASN A 213 6.95 13.83 -11.86
N SER A 214 6.99 13.37 -10.61
CA SER A 214 5.80 12.99 -9.84
C SER A 214 5.98 13.40 -8.38
N GLU A 215 4.90 13.75 -7.69
CA GLU A 215 4.95 14.07 -6.27
C GLU A 215 4.95 12.79 -5.43
N PHE A 216 6.09 12.45 -4.84
CA PHE A 216 6.24 11.27 -3.99
C PHE A 216 6.06 11.64 -2.52
N ASP A 217 5.14 10.95 -1.84
CA ASP A 217 4.96 11.07 -0.40
C ASP A 217 6.04 10.28 0.36
N ILE A 218 6.75 10.98 1.24
CA ILE A 218 7.83 10.41 2.05
C ILE A 218 7.34 10.13 3.46
N VAL A 219 7.54 8.90 3.92
CA VAL A 219 7.39 8.49 5.32
C VAL A 219 8.71 8.75 6.03
N LYS A 220 8.63 9.38 7.21
CA LYS A 220 9.78 9.62 8.09
C LYS A 220 9.64 8.80 9.37
N VAL A 221 10.69 8.07 9.73
CA VAL A 221 10.77 7.36 11.01
C VAL A 221 11.95 7.88 11.82
N PHE A 222 11.71 8.05 13.12
CA PHE A 222 12.72 8.43 14.09
C PHE A 222 13.10 7.20 14.92
N LEU A 223 14.39 6.94 14.98
CA LEU A 223 14.99 5.78 15.61
C LEU A 223 15.80 6.24 16.82
N VAL A 224 15.74 5.46 17.90
CA VAL A 224 16.49 5.75 19.13
C VAL A 224 17.26 4.50 19.56
N ASP A 225 18.49 4.70 20.02
CA ASP A 225 19.24 3.62 20.67
C ASP A 225 18.58 3.33 22.03
N PRO A 226 18.17 2.07 22.32
CA PRO A 226 17.54 1.72 23.59
C PRO A 226 18.38 2.11 24.80
N SER A 227 19.72 2.15 24.68
CA SER A 227 20.62 2.55 25.78
C SER A 227 20.47 4.02 26.16
N GLU A 228 20.07 4.90 25.24
CA GLU A 228 19.82 6.32 25.51
C GLU A 228 18.50 6.55 26.26
N MET A 229 17.55 5.61 26.17
CA MET A 229 16.26 5.68 26.85
C MET A 229 16.32 5.36 28.35
N ILE A 230 17.43 4.79 28.84
CA ILE A 230 17.59 4.29 30.22
C ILE A 230 18.09 5.39 31.18
N THR A 231 18.41 6.59 30.68
CA THR A 231 18.97 7.66 31.53
C THR A 231 17.88 8.47 32.24
N ALA A 232 17.83 8.35 33.58
CA ALA A 232 16.89 9.05 34.46
C ALA A 232 17.25 10.53 34.71
N SER A 233 17.65 11.28 33.67
CA SER A 233 18.06 12.68 33.82
C SER A 233 17.04 13.62 33.19
N VAL A 234 16.74 14.72 33.88
CA VAL A 234 15.67 15.70 33.59
C VAL A 234 15.88 16.47 32.26
N SER A 235 16.93 16.16 31.51
CA SER A 235 17.21 16.72 30.17
C SER A 235 17.77 15.65 29.23
N VAL A 236 16.96 14.65 28.88
CA VAL A 236 17.37 13.65 27.89
C VAL A 236 17.38 14.28 26.50
N LYS A 237 18.57 14.62 26.00
CA LYS A 237 18.79 14.88 24.57
C LYS A 237 18.92 13.54 23.86
N TYR A 238 17.79 12.97 23.43
CA TYR A 238 17.81 11.78 22.59
C TYR A 238 18.51 12.08 21.27
N LYS A 239 19.52 11.29 20.89
CA LYS A 239 20.13 11.36 19.57
C LYS A 239 19.25 10.56 18.61
N LEU A 240 18.18 11.20 18.15
CA LEU A 240 17.28 10.58 17.18
C LEU A 240 17.99 10.44 15.83
N LYS A 241 17.89 9.25 15.27
CA LYS A 241 18.35 8.94 13.93
C LYS A 241 17.16 8.86 12.99
N GLU A 242 17.27 9.50 11.83
CA GLU A 242 16.16 9.63 10.90
C GLU A 242 16.34 8.72 9.70
N LEU A 243 15.25 8.09 9.29
CA LEU A 243 15.15 7.38 8.02
C LEU A 243 13.91 7.87 7.27
N GLU A 244 14.09 8.19 6.00
CA GLU A 244 13.05 8.72 5.12
C GLU A 244 13.00 7.88 3.84
N ALA A 245 11.82 7.40 3.45
CA ALA A 245 11.61 6.70 2.18
C ALA A 245 10.11 6.73 1.79
N THR A 246 9.78 6.24 0.60
CA THR A 246 8.39 5.96 0.22
C THR A 246 7.78 4.88 1.12
N ALA A 247 6.45 4.91 1.30
CA ALA A 247 5.76 4.03 2.25
C ALA A 247 6.01 2.53 1.98
N ASN A 248 6.08 2.11 0.72
CA ASN A 248 6.23 0.69 0.38
C ASN A 248 7.68 0.19 0.42
N HIS A 249 8.66 1.07 0.72
CA HIS A 249 10.07 0.68 0.74
C HIS A 249 10.33 -0.40 1.80
N PRO A 250 10.95 -1.54 1.44
CA PRO A 250 11.15 -2.64 2.36
C PRO A 250 12.32 -2.42 3.32
N ILE A 251 12.06 -2.62 4.60
CA ILE A 251 13.03 -2.49 5.70
C ILE A 251 13.25 -3.84 6.35
N PHE A 252 14.51 -4.10 6.74
CA PHE A 252 14.85 -5.30 7.49
C PHE A 252 14.73 -5.03 8.99
N THR A 253 13.83 -5.77 9.64
CA THR A 253 13.55 -5.69 11.08
C THR A 253 13.89 -6.99 11.78
N GLU A 254 13.86 -6.99 13.11
CA GLU A 254 14.02 -8.21 13.90
C GLU A 254 12.98 -9.29 13.57
N ASN A 255 11.76 -8.89 13.22
CA ASN A 255 10.67 -9.80 12.85
C ASN A 255 10.67 -10.16 11.35
N GLY A 256 11.72 -9.77 10.62
CA GLY A 256 11.85 -9.97 9.18
C GLY A 256 11.55 -8.71 8.37
N LYS A 257 11.05 -8.89 7.15
CA LYS A 257 10.78 -7.81 6.19
C LYS A 257 9.46 -7.11 6.55
N THR A 258 9.49 -5.78 6.61
CA THR A 258 8.30 -4.91 6.67
C THR A 258 8.45 -3.76 5.69
N THR A 259 7.41 -2.94 5.51
CA THR A 259 7.50 -1.69 4.73
C THR A 259 7.71 -0.48 5.63
N MET A 260 8.20 0.63 5.08
CA MET A 260 8.34 1.89 5.81
C MET A 260 7.03 2.42 6.38
N GLY A 261 5.92 2.26 5.66
CA GLY A 261 4.58 2.69 6.09
C GLY A 261 4.00 1.82 7.21
N ASP A 262 4.39 0.54 7.25
CA ASP A 262 3.92 -0.42 8.26
C ASP A 262 4.82 -0.51 9.50
N LEU A 263 5.91 0.25 9.56
CA LEU A 263 6.75 0.32 10.76
C LEU A 263 5.95 0.88 11.93
N LYS A 264 5.92 0.13 13.03
CA LYS A 264 5.20 0.52 14.25
C LYS A 264 6.18 0.96 15.33
N VAL A 265 5.75 1.94 16.13
CA VAL A 265 6.50 2.38 17.33
C VAL A 265 6.78 1.17 18.22
N GLY A 266 8.01 1.07 18.71
CA GLY A 266 8.52 -0.05 19.51
C GLY A 266 9.10 -1.22 18.71
N GLN A 267 9.02 -1.23 17.38
CA GLN A 267 9.72 -2.23 16.57
C GLN A 267 11.23 -1.97 16.49
N ASN A 268 12.00 -3.04 16.31
CA ASN A 268 13.45 -3.00 16.19
C ASN A 268 13.91 -3.02 14.72
N VAL A 269 14.75 -2.06 14.36
CA VAL A 269 15.48 -2.04 13.09
C VAL A 269 16.97 -2.18 13.33
N PHE A 270 17.71 -2.65 12.32
CA PHE A 270 19.16 -2.79 12.40
C PHE A 270 19.85 -1.53 11.88
N VAL A 271 20.68 -0.94 12.74
CA VAL A 271 21.49 0.25 12.43
C VAL A 271 22.96 -0.12 12.53
N TYR A 272 23.70 0.15 11.46
CA TYR A 272 25.13 0.01 11.39
C TYR A 272 25.84 1.13 12.16
N ASP A 273 26.78 0.74 12.99
CA ASP A 273 27.70 1.60 13.72
C ASP A 273 29.07 1.54 13.02
N SER A 274 29.47 2.66 12.42
CA SER A 274 30.72 2.77 11.67
C SER A 274 31.98 2.74 12.53
N GLU A 275 31.88 3.09 13.81
CA GLU A 275 33.03 3.07 14.73
C GLU A 275 33.37 1.65 15.16
N THR A 276 32.33 0.83 15.38
CA THR A 276 32.48 -0.56 15.85
C THR A 276 32.36 -1.61 14.75
N ASN A 277 31.96 -1.21 13.54
CA ASN A 277 31.67 -2.08 12.40
C ASN A 277 30.66 -3.20 12.74
N LYS A 278 29.66 -2.85 13.55
CA LYS A 278 28.62 -3.78 14.06
C LYS A 278 27.23 -3.22 13.85
N PHE A 279 26.24 -4.11 13.85
CA PHE A 279 24.84 -3.73 13.79
C PHE A 279 24.25 -3.72 15.21
N LYS A 280 23.63 -2.59 15.56
CA LYS A 280 22.86 -2.39 16.79
C LYS A 280 21.38 -2.38 16.45
N LYS A 281 20.55 -2.74 17.42
CA LYS A 281 19.10 -2.62 17.30
C LYS A 281 18.67 -1.25 17.79
N PHE A 282 17.91 -0.54 16.96
CA PHE A 282 17.30 0.73 17.34
C PHE A 282 15.79 0.55 17.40
N ASN A 283 15.16 1.19 18.38
CA ASN A 283 13.71 1.23 18.50
C ASN A 283 13.14 2.30 17.58
N VAL A 284 12.06 1.98 16.89
CA VAL A 284 11.21 2.98 16.23
C VAL A 284 10.53 3.80 17.33
N PHE A 285 10.89 5.07 17.45
CA PHE A 285 10.37 5.99 18.46
C PHE A 285 9.11 6.72 17.97
N LEU A 286 9.14 7.21 16.73
CA LEU A 286 8.05 7.96 16.12
C LEU A 286 8.01 7.67 14.63
N THR A 287 6.80 7.59 14.08
CA THR A 287 6.57 7.52 12.63
C THR A 287 5.70 8.69 12.18
N LYS A 288 6.01 9.25 11.01
CA LYS A 288 5.26 10.34 10.39
C LYS A 288 5.02 10.01 8.92
N ALA A 289 3.79 9.62 8.59
CA ALA A 289 3.34 9.48 7.21
C ALA A 289 3.20 10.87 6.56
N GLY A 290 3.49 10.97 5.25
CA GLY A 290 3.39 12.24 4.51
C GLY A 290 4.24 13.35 5.13
N ALA A 291 5.44 13.02 5.60
CA ALA A 291 6.32 13.97 6.29
C ALA A 291 6.67 15.16 5.39
N ARG A 292 6.83 14.90 4.09
CA ARG A 292 6.97 15.86 3.00
C ARG A 292 6.73 15.18 1.65
N LYS A 293 6.59 16.01 0.61
CA LYS A 293 6.57 15.59 -0.79
C LYS A 293 7.90 15.92 -1.46
N VAL A 294 8.38 15.05 -2.34
CA VAL A 294 9.56 15.29 -3.19
C VAL A 294 9.24 14.94 -4.63
N ASN A 295 9.90 15.62 -5.57
CA ASN A 295 9.65 15.43 -7.02
C ASN A 295 10.62 14.44 -7.69
N LYS A 296 11.65 14.00 -6.94
CA LYS A 296 12.71 13.13 -7.42
C LYS A 296 13.13 12.15 -6.34
N VAL A 297 13.16 10.87 -6.68
CA VAL A 297 13.53 9.78 -5.78
C VAL A 297 14.43 8.76 -6.47
N TYR A 298 15.17 8.02 -5.66
CA TYR A 298 16.25 7.12 -6.10
C TYR A 298 16.09 5.75 -5.44
N ASN A 299 16.47 4.69 -6.14
CA ASN A 299 16.61 3.35 -5.58
C ASN A 299 17.88 2.70 -6.11
N LEU A 300 18.61 2.00 -5.23
CA LEU A 300 19.77 1.21 -5.63
C LEU A 300 19.37 -0.26 -5.81
N ILE A 301 19.75 -0.83 -6.96
CA ILE A 301 19.75 -2.27 -7.18
C ILE A 301 21.19 -2.73 -6.99
N THR A 302 21.39 -3.57 -5.99
CA THR A 302 22.69 -4.15 -5.65
C THR A 302 22.69 -5.66 -5.88
N GLU A 303 23.87 -6.25 -6.04
CA GLU A 303 24.04 -7.71 -6.19
C GLU A 303 23.40 -8.47 -5.00
N LYS A 304 23.60 -7.97 -3.78
CA LYS A 304 23.07 -8.56 -2.54
C LYS A 304 21.69 -8.00 -2.18
N ASN A 305 21.02 -8.64 -1.23
CA ASN A 305 19.62 -8.30 -0.90
C ASN A 305 19.43 -7.04 -0.05
N SER A 306 20.49 -6.37 0.37
CA SER A 306 20.38 -5.20 1.25
C SER A 306 21.47 -4.17 0.97
N TYR A 307 21.21 -2.96 1.43
CA TYR A 307 22.21 -1.90 1.54
C TYR A 307 21.84 -0.98 2.71
N LEU A 308 22.65 0.03 2.97
CA LEU A 308 22.54 0.87 4.14
C LEU A 308 22.21 2.32 3.77
N VAL A 309 21.04 2.78 4.23
CA VAL A 309 20.56 4.17 4.06
C VAL A 309 20.46 4.83 5.41
N ASN A 310 21.13 5.97 5.58
CA ASN A 310 21.40 6.61 6.86
C ASN A 310 21.91 5.58 7.89
N SER A 311 22.78 4.66 7.46
CA SER A 311 23.24 3.50 8.24
C SER A 311 22.14 2.56 8.77
N VAL A 312 20.91 2.60 8.25
CA VAL A 312 19.84 1.63 8.56
C VAL A 312 19.79 0.58 7.46
N VAL A 313 19.57 -0.69 7.83
CA VAL A 313 19.48 -1.79 6.86
C VAL A 313 18.16 -1.74 6.10
N VAL A 314 18.25 -1.53 4.79
CA VAL A 314 17.12 -1.54 3.87
C VAL A 314 17.29 -2.68 2.87
N LEU A 315 16.18 -3.18 2.33
CA LEU A 315 16.21 -4.30 1.39
C LEU A 315 16.11 -3.80 -0.05
N LYS A 316 16.76 -4.48 -0.99
CA LYS A 316 16.52 -4.21 -2.41
C LYS A 316 15.11 -4.67 -2.82
N LYS A 317 14.57 -4.03 -3.85
CA LYS A 317 13.35 -4.43 -4.54
C LYS A 317 13.72 -5.12 -5.85
#